data_AF-A0A432I6I4-F1
#
_entry.id   AF-A0A432I6I4-F1
#
_cell.length_a   1.000
_cell.length_b   1.000
_cell.length_c   1.000
_cell.angle_alpha   90.00
_cell.angle_beta   90.00
_cell.angle_gamma   90.00
#
_symmetry.space_group_name_H-M   'P 1'
#
loop_
_entity.id
_entity.type
_entity.pdbx_description
1 polymer ?
#
loop_
_entity_poly.entity_id
_entity_poly.type
_entity_poly.pdbx_seq_one_letter_code
_entity_poly.pdbx_strand_id
1 'polypeptide(L)'
;MKKIKFLLMVAMALFFLGCVNTEEKINNKAISEIDRGNYIKASYLLTDAIKINPNYLDGMVNYRNVYPRALDQAKRRVEEYKKVNDYKLEAYAYEDLLKLKLNYYYADDIVHQKLGMSLDLPTIEEIYQLKYEIGTVYYKAGNELENRSLNRLEKRDKYFLYERGVELSPKYKDIVSRREKASNSQFSEIQELVLRIVL
;
A
#
# COMPACT_ATOMS: atom_id res chain seq x y z
N MET A 1 33.74 -7.69 41.94
CA MET A 1 33.71 -7.50 40.47
C MET A 1 33.14 -8.67 39.66
N LYS A 2 33.41 -9.95 39.98
CA LYS A 2 32.90 -11.10 39.18
C LYS A 2 31.37 -11.25 39.17
N LYS A 3 30.69 -10.99 40.29
CA LYS A 3 29.22 -11.12 40.41
C LYS A 3 28.44 -10.10 39.59
N ILE A 4 28.94 -8.86 39.48
CA ILE A 4 28.29 -7.79 38.69
C ILE A 4 28.39 -8.11 37.18
N LYS A 5 29.54 -8.60 36.70
CA LYS A 5 29.70 -9.05 35.31
C LYS A 5 28.79 -10.23 34.96
N PHE A 6 28.59 -11.16 35.90
CA PHE A 6 27.66 -12.28 35.73
C PHE A 6 26.20 -11.80 35.65
N LEU A 7 25.79 -10.91 36.56
CA LEU A 7 24.45 -10.33 36.54
C LEU A 7 24.18 -9.53 35.24
N LEU A 8 25.18 -8.80 34.76
CA LEU A 8 25.08 -8.04 33.51
C LEU A 8 25.01 -8.96 32.29
N MET A 9 25.74 -10.09 32.27
CA MET A 9 25.63 -11.11 31.23
C MET A 9 24.26 -11.80 31.23
N VAL A 10 23.71 -12.12 32.40
CA VAL A 10 22.36 -12.71 32.53
C VAL A 10 21.28 -11.70 32.11
N ALA A 11 21.39 -10.43 32.51
CA ALA A 11 20.46 -9.39 32.07
C ALA A 11 20.53 -9.14 30.56
N MET A 12 21.73 -9.18 29.97
CA MET A 12 21.93 -9.06 28.52
C MET A 12 21.37 -10.29 27.77
N ALA A 13 21.58 -11.50 28.30
CA ALA A 13 20.97 -12.73 27.76
C ALA A 13 19.44 -12.72 27.86
N LEU A 14 18.87 -12.18 28.95
CA LEU A 14 17.42 -12.01 29.08
C LEU A 14 16.86 -10.91 28.16
N PHE A 15 17.64 -9.86 27.86
CA PHE A 15 17.31 -8.89 26.81
C PHE A 15 17.32 -9.51 25.40
N PHE A 16 18.18 -10.50 25.14
CA PHE A 16 18.16 -11.29 23.90
C PHE A 16 17.05 -12.36 23.87
N LEU A 17 16.54 -12.80 25.02
CA LEU A 17 15.41 -13.76 25.10
C LEU A 17 14.03 -13.08 25.08
N GLY A 18 13.95 -11.78 25.38
CA GLY A 18 12.71 -10.98 25.34
C GLY A 18 12.32 -10.46 23.94
N CYS A 19 13.11 -10.81 22.94
CA CYS A 19 13.03 -10.44 21.54
C CYS A 19 13.22 -11.76 20.76
N VAL A 20 12.45 -12.24 19.78
CA VAL A 20 11.37 -11.72 18.93
C VAL A 20 10.91 -12.97 18.14
N ASN A 21 9.70 -13.49 18.36
CA ASN A 21 9.00 -14.35 17.36
C ASN A 21 7.93 -13.49 16.65
N THR A 22 8.25 -12.22 16.40
CA THR A 22 7.29 -11.26 15.82
C THR A 22 6.94 -11.65 14.40
N GLU A 23 7.90 -12.16 13.62
CA GLU A 23 7.69 -12.75 12.31
C GLU A 23 6.72 -13.93 12.37
N GLU A 24 6.84 -14.81 13.38
CA GLU A 24 5.96 -15.96 13.55
C GLU A 24 4.54 -15.51 13.88
N LYS A 25 4.40 -14.54 14.79
CA LYS A 25 3.11 -13.94 15.13
C LYS A 25 2.44 -13.28 13.92
N ILE A 26 3.22 -12.55 13.12
CA ILE A 26 2.73 -11.93 11.88
C ILE A 26 2.36 -13.00 10.85
N ASN A 27 3.14 -14.06 10.72
CA ASN A 27 2.85 -15.20 9.85
C ASN A 27 1.55 -15.91 10.26
N ASN A 28 1.33 -16.15 11.55
CA ASN A 28 0.09 -16.75 12.06
C ASN A 28 -1.12 -15.84 11.79
N LYS A 29 -0.95 -14.53 11.90
CA LYS A 29 -1.96 -13.56 11.47
C LYS A 29 -2.22 -13.64 9.96
N ALA A 30 -1.18 -13.81 9.15
CA ALA A 30 -1.32 -13.99 7.72
C ALA A 30 -2.11 -15.26 7.40
N ILE A 31 -1.82 -16.38 8.07
CA ILE A 31 -2.58 -17.64 7.94
C ILE A 31 -4.06 -17.41 8.23
N SER A 32 -4.39 -16.71 9.32
CA SER A 32 -5.79 -16.36 9.61
C SER A 32 -6.45 -15.52 8.52
N GLU A 33 -5.71 -14.64 7.84
CA GLU A 33 -6.23 -13.88 6.69
C GLU A 33 -6.36 -14.76 5.43
N ILE A 34 -5.49 -15.75 5.23
CA ILE A 34 -5.63 -16.77 4.17
C ILE A 34 -6.93 -17.54 4.35
N ASP A 35 -7.22 -17.99 5.57
CA ASP A 35 -8.43 -18.74 5.90
C ASP A 35 -9.71 -17.93 5.64
N ARG A 36 -9.62 -16.60 5.75
CA ARG A 36 -10.70 -15.65 5.41
C ARG A 36 -10.77 -15.28 3.93
N GLY A 37 -9.86 -15.78 3.10
CA GLY A 37 -9.77 -15.42 1.68
C GLY A 37 -9.18 -14.03 1.40
N ASN A 38 -8.57 -13.39 2.40
CA ASN A 38 -7.95 -12.06 2.29
C ASN A 38 -6.50 -12.15 1.81
N TYR A 39 -6.28 -12.70 0.61
CA TYR A 39 -4.95 -13.00 0.10
C TYR A 39 -4.04 -11.77 -0.08
N ILE A 40 -4.58 -10.61 -0.50
CA ILE A 40 -3.81 -9.37 -0.60
C ILE A 40 -3.22 -8.98 0.77
N LYS A 41 -4.05 -9.00 1.81
CA LYS A 41 -3.63 -8.66 3.17
C LYS A 41 -2.66 -9.69 3.75
N ALA A 42 -2.92 -10.98 3.52
CA ALA A 42 -2.02 -12.05 3.90
C ALA A 42 -0.63 -11.87 3.25
N SER A 43 -0.59 -11.53 1.96
CA SER A 43 0.66 -11.26 1.24
C SER A 43 1.47 -10.15 1.90
N TYR A 44 0.84 -9.04 2.30
CA TYR A 44 1.55 -7.94 2.97
C TYR A 44 2.09 -8.35 4.34
N LEU A 45 1.31 -9.08 5.13
CA LEU A 45 1.77 -9.60 6.42
C LEU A 45 2.97 -10.54 6.25
N LEU A 46 2.95 -11.41 5.24
CA LEU A 46 4.06 -12.32 4.96
C LEU A 46 5.30 -11.57 4.49
N THR A 47 5.14 -10.52 3.67
CA THR A 47 6.25 -9.62 3.32
C THR A 47 6.85 -8.96 4.57
N ASP A 48 6.02 -8.52 5.51
CA ASP A 48 6.49 -7.90 6.76
C ASP A 48 7.22 -8.91 7.66
N ALA A 49 6.73 -10.17 7.74
CA ALA A 49 7.43 -11.24 8.45
C ALA A 49 8.82 -11.52 7.85
N ILE A 50 8.93 -11.57 6.51
CA ILE A 50 10.21 -11.77 5.80
C ILE A 50 11.15 -10.57 6.00
N LYS A 51 10.63 -9.34 6.05
CA LYS A 51 11.43 -8.13 6.36
C LYS A 51 12.03 -8.17 7.76
N ILE A 52 11.26 -8.65 8.74
CA ILE A 52 11.71 -8.77 10.13
C ILE A 52 12.77 -9.87 10.26
N ASN A 53 12.53 -11.02 9.64
CA ASN A 53 13.48 -12.12 9.62
C ASN A 53 13.66 -12.65 8.19
N PRO A 54 14.69 -12.17 7.47
CA PRO A 54 15.00 -12.61 6.11
C PRO A 54 15.43 -14.07 5.98
N ASN A 55 15.51 -14.84 7.07
CA ASN A 55 15.76 -16.28 7.07
C ASN A 55 14.53 -17.10 7.52
N TYR A 56 13.38 -16.46 7.73
CA TYR A 56 12.17 -17.11 8.20
C TYR A 56 11.49 -17.94 7.10
N LEU A 57 11.85 -19.21 7.05
CA LEU A 57 11.48 -20.15 5.98
C LEU A 57 9.97 -20.32 5.83
N ASP A 58 9.23 -20.45 6.93
CA ASP A 58 7.78 -20.64 6.90
C ASP A 58 7.06 -19.45 6.27
N GLY A 59 7.50 -18.22 6.59
CA GLY A 59 6.96 -17.00 5.98
C GLY A 59 7.24 -16.94 4.49
N MET A 60 8.41 -17.39 4.03
CA MET A 60 8.74 -17.47 2.61
C MET A 60 7.88 -18.50 1.87
N VAL A 61 7.71 -19.69 2.44
CA VAL A 61 6.88 -20.76 1.87
C VAL A 61 5.42 -20.32 1.80
N ASN A 62 4.92 -19.68 2.85
CA ASN A 62 3.56 -19.13 2.85
C ASN A 62 3.43 -17.99 1.84
N TYR A 63 4.40 -17.07 1.77
CA TYR A 63 4.39 -15.97 0.80
C TYR A 63 4.31 -16.48 -0.63
N ARG A 64 5.16 -17.46 -0.98
CA ARG A 64 5.13 -18.16 -2.27
C ARG A 64 3.73 -18.63 -2.63
N ASN A 65 3.07 -19.30 -1.70
CA ASN A 65 1.78 -19.92 -1.96
C ASN A 65 0.64 -18.90 -2.06
N VAL A 66 0.78 -17.77 -1.37
CA VAL A 66 -0.25 -16.72 -1.29
C VAL A 66 -0.12 -15.70 -2.41
N TYR A 67 1.10 -15.32 -2.81
CA TYR A 67 1.33 -14.21 -3.73
C TYR A 67 0.58 -14.35 -5.07
N PRO A 68 0.57 -15.51 -5.76
CA PRO A 68 -0.22 -15.67 -6.98
C PRO A 68 -1.72 -15.46 -6.76
N ARG A 69 -2.25 -15.89 -5.61
CA ARG A 69 -3.67 -15.71 -5.24
C ARG A 69 -3.98 -14.25 -4.91
N ALA A 70 -3.05 -13.55 -4.27
CA ALA A 70 -3.14 -12.11 -4.00
C ALA A 70 -3.16 -11.30 -5.31
N LEU A 71 -2.30 -11.66 -6.27
CA LEU A 71 -2.24 -11.01 -7.58
C LEU A 71 -3.53 -11.21 -8.37
N ASP A 72 -4.05 -12.44 -8.41
CA ASP A 72 -5.33 -12.77 -9.04
C ASP A 72 -6.50 -12.03 -8.36
N GLN A 73 -6.53 -11.99 -7.03
CA GLN A 73 -7.53 -11.24 -6.27
C GLN A 73 -7.49 -9.74 -6.58
N ALA A 74 -6.30 -9.14 -6.67
CA ALA A 74 -6.16 -7.72 -7.00
C ALA A 74 -6.65 -7.41 -8.42
N LYS A 75 -6.30 -8.25 -9.40
CA LYS A 75 -6.79 -8.12 -10.79
C LYS A 75 -8.31 -8.23 -10.87
N ARG A 76 -8.91 -9.18 -10.16
CA ARG A 76 -10.38 -9.29 -10.10
C ARG A 76 -11.04 -8.04 -9.54
N ARG A 77 -10.52 -7.47 -8.45
CA ARG A 77 -11.06 -6.23 -7.85
C ARG A 77 -11.00 -5.06 -8.82
N VAL A 78 -9.89 -4.92 -9.57
CA VAL A 78 -9.79 -3.90 -10.63
C VAL A 78 -10.91 -4.05 -11.65
N GLU A 79 -11.11 -5.26 -12.17
CA GLU A 79 -12.16 -5.52 -13.17
C GLU A 79 -13.58 -5.33 -12.60
N GLU A 80 -13.83 -5.71 -11.34
CA GLU A 80 -15.10 -5.50 -10.67
C GLU A 80 -15.44 -4.01 -10.52
N TYR A 81 -14.50 -3.21 -10.02
CA TYR A 81 -14.73 -1.77 -9.82
C TYR A 81 -14.82 -1.00 -11.13
N LYS A 82 -14.05 -1.41 -12.14
CA LYS A 82 -14.17 -0.87 -13.49
C LYS A 82 -15.56 -1.10 -14.09
N LYS A 83 -16.19 -2.26 -13.86
CA LYS A 83 -17.55 -2.56 -14.36
C LYS A 83 -18.63 -1.68 -13.75
N VAL A 84 -18.47 -1.30 -12.47
CA VAL A 84 -19.42 -0.42 -11.78
C VAL A 84 -19.07 1.06 -11.92
N ASN A 85 -18.00 1.40 -12.66
CA ASN A 85 -17.47 2.75 -12.84
C ASN A 85 -17.20 3.48 -11.52
N ASP A 86 -16.81 2.76 -10.46
CA ASP A 86 -16.37 3.38 -9.22
C ASP A 86 -14.88 3.68 -9.31
N TYR A 87 -14.54 4.84 -9.88
CA TYR A 87 -13.15 5.20 -10.14
C TYR A 87 -12.31 5.31 -8.86
N LYS A 88 -12.93 5.64 -7.71
CA LYS A 88 -12.20 5.72 -6.44
C LYS A 88 -11.79 4.33 -5.97
N LEU A 89 -12.72 3.37 -5.98
CA LEU A 89 -12.42 1.98 -5.64
C LEU A 89 -11.49 1.32 -6.68
N GLU A 90 -11.67 1.63 -7.96
CA GLU A 90 -10.80 1.18 -9.05
C GLU A 90 -9.36 1.65 -8.82
N ALA A 91 -9.15 2.93 -8.49
CA ALA A 91 -7.82 3.46 -8.21
C ALA A 91 -7.16 2.75 -7.01
N TYR A 92 -7.91 2.48 -5.95
CA TYR A 92 -7.40 1.73 -4.80
C TYR A 92 -7.05 0.28 -5.14
N ALA A 93 -7.85 -0.39 -5.96
CA ALA A 93 -7.53 -1.74 -6.41
C ALA A 93 -6.27 -1.78 -7.28
N TYR A 94 -6.07 -0.78 -8.15
CA TYR A 94 -4.83 -0.66 -8.90
C TYR A 94 -3.62 -0.33 -8.01
N GLU A 95 -3.79 0.47 -6.94
CA GLU A 95 -2.73 0.69 -5.96
C GLU A 95 -2.33 -0.60 -5.24
N ASP A 96 -3.29 -1.45 -4.85
CA ASP A 96 -3.01 -2.76 -4.25
C ASP A 96 -2.20 -3.64 -5.22
N LEU A 97 -2.59 -3.65 -6.50
CA LEU A 97 -1.90 -4.36 -7.57
C LEU A 97 -0.46 -3.85 -7.75
N LEU A 98 -0.27 -2.52 -7.76
CA LEU A 98 1.06 -1.90 -7.85
C LEU A 98 1.91 -2.25 -6.63
N LYS A 99 1.37 -2.14 -5.42
CA LYS A 99 2.07 -2.49 -4.18
C LYS A 99 2.48 -3.96 -4.16
N LEU A 100 1.64 -4.87 -4.62
CA LEU A 100 2.00 -6.29 -4.75
C LEU A 100 3.17 -6.48 -5.71
N LYS A 101 3.08 -5.89 -6.91
CA LYS A 101 4.16 -5.94 -7.92
C LYS A 101 5.46 -5.27 -7.45
N LEU A 102 5.40 -4.25 -6.60
CA LEU A 102 6.58 -3.59 -6.03
C LEU A 102 7.18 -4.35 -4.84
N ASN A 103 6.34 -4.83 -3.91
CA ASN A 103 6.79 -5.63 -2.75
C ASN A 103 7.43 -6.94 -3.17
N TYR A 104 7.03 -7.44 -4.34
CA TYR A 104 7.64 -8.59 -4.98
C TYR A 104 9.17 -8.43 -5.14
N TYR A 105 9.70 -7.26 -5.49
CA TYR A 105 11.17 -7.10 -5.63
C TYR A 105 11.96 -7.34 -4.33
N TYR A 106 11.36 -7.10 -3.17
CA TYR A 106 12.05 -7.29 -1.89
C TYR A 106 11.91 -8.72 -1.36
N ALA A 107 10.69 -9.25 -1.36
CA ALA A 107 10.45 -10.60 -0.84
C ALA A 107 10.93 -11.68 -1.81
N ASP A 108 10.81 -11.46 -3.12
CA ASP A 108 11.15 -12.47 -4.12
C ASP A 108 12.65 -12.64 -4.33
N ASP A 109 13.49 -11.59 -4.25
CA ASP A 109 14.94 -11.81 -4.36
C ASP A 109 15.44 -12.78 -3.26
N ILE A 110 14.95 -12.58 -2.03
CA ILE A 110 15.26 -13.45 -0.90
C ILE A 110 14.63 -14.84 -1.07
N VAL A 111 13.37 -14.91 -1.47
CA VAL A 111 12.63 -16.17 -1.66
C VAL A 111 13.20 -16.98 -2.84
N HIS A 112 13.53 -16.34 -3.96
CA HIS A 112 14.15 -16.92 -5.14
C HIS A 112 15.53 -17.49 -4.81
N GLN A 113 16.39 -16.68 -4.18
CA GLN A 113 17.73 -17.12 -3.78
C GLN A 113 17.69 -18.32 -2.81
N LYS A 114 16.73 -18.33 -1.87
CA LYS A 114 16.66 -19.38 -0.84
C LYS A 114 15.86 -20.60 -1.23
N LEU A 115 14.82 -20.45 -2.07
CA LEU A 115 13.89 -21.53 -2.44
C LEU A 115 13.99 -21.94 -3.92
N GLY A 116 14.85 -21.29 -4.71
CA GLY A 116 15.13 -21.66 -6.11
C GLY A 116 13.94 -21.46 -7.06
N MET A 117 13.15 -20.40 -6.86
CA MET A 117 11.91 -20.17 -7.62
C MET A 117 11.94 -18.89 -8.42
N SER A 118 11.87 -18.98 -9.75
CA SER A 118 11.56 -17.82 -10.59
C SER A 118 10.04 -17.63 -10.66
N LEU A 119 9.55 -16.53 -10.10
CA LEU A 119 8.25 -15.98 -10.46
C LEU A 119 8.49 -14.91 -11.56
N ASP A 120 7.48 -14.60 -12.38
CA ASP A 120 7.62 -13.60 -13.45
C ASP A 120 7.70 -12.19 -12.84
N LEU A 121 8.90 -11.61 -12.86
CA LEU A 121 9.15 -10.24 -12.43
C LEU A 121 8.39 -9.26 -13.32
N PRO A 122 7.62 -8.32 -12.73
CA PRO A 122 7.07 -7.24 -13.52
C PRO A 122 8.22 -6.45 -14.15
N THR A 123 8.07 -6.08 -15.41
CA THR A 123 9.09 -5.25 -16.07
C THR A 123 8.97 -3.80 -15.58
N ILE A 124 10.04 -3.03 -15.70
CA ILE A 124 10.01 -1.59 -15.42
C ILE A 124 8.91 -0.91 -16.25
N GLU A 125 8.75 -1.32 -17.51
CA GLU A 125 7.70 -0.82 -18.40
C GLU A 125 6.30 -1.15 -17.87
N GLU A 126 6.04 -2.39 -17.43
CA GLU A 126 4.76 -2.76 -16.80
C GLU A 126 4.45 -1.91 -15.56
N ILE A 127 5.46 -1.63 -14.74
CA ILE A 127 5.30 -0.78 -13.56
C ILE A 127 4.95 0.66 -13.97
N TYR A 128 5.59 1.21 -15.00
CA TYR A 128 5.27 2.54 -15.51
C TYR A 128 3.87 2.61 -16.12
N GLN A 129 3.47 1.61 -16.90
CA GLN A 129 2.11 1.54 -17.46
C GLN A 129 1.06 1.46 -16.36
N LEU A 130 1.29 0.64 -15.33
CA LEU A 130 0.38 0.54 -14.20
C LEU A 130 0.26 1.87 -13.42
N LYS A 131 1.38 2.55 -13.16
CA LYS A 131 1.36 3.91 -12.56
C LYS A 131 0.58 4.89 -13.43
N TYR A 132 0.79 4.84 -14.73
CA TYR A 132 0.08 5.68 -15.69
C TYR A 132 -1.44 5.44 -15.62
N GLU A 133 -1.87 4.18 -15.64
CA GLU A 133 -3.28 3.79 -15.50
C GLU A 133 -3.89 4.31 -14.20
N ILE A 134 -3.21 4.10 -13.05
CA ILE A 134 -3.68 4.59 -11.75
C ILE A 134 -3.87 6.11 -11.79
N GLY A 135 -2.89 6.85 -12.32
CA GLY A 135 -2.98 8.30 -12.43
C GLY A 135 -4.16 8.76 -13.30
N THR A 136 -4.44 8.06 -14.39
CA THR A 136 -5.61 8.32 -15.25
C THR A 136 -6.93 8.03 -14.53
N VAL A 137 -7.01 6.96 -13.74
CA VAL A 137 -8.23 6.63 -12.97
C VAL A 137 -8.47 7.67 -11.87
N TYR A 138 -7.42 8.06 -11.12
CA TYR A 138 -7.51 9.14 -10.14
C TYR A 138 -7.98 10.46 -10.75
N TYR A 139 -7.49 10.80 -11.94
CA TYR A 139 -7.96 11.98 -12.66
C TYR A 139 -9.45 11.90 -13.00
N LYS A 140 -9.94 10.76 -13.49
CA LYS A 140 -11.36 10.54 -13.79
C LYS A 140 -12.21 10.69 -12.52
N ALA A 141 -11.80 10.07 -11.42
CA ALA A 141 -12.47 10.20 -10.13
C ALA A 141 -12.56 11.67 -9.67
N GLY A 142 -11.48 12.44 -9.82
CA GLY A 142 -11.50 13.88 -9.50
C GLY A 142 -12.47 14.68 -10.37
N ASN A 143 -12.60 14.32 -11.65
CA ASN A 143 -13.53 14.96 -12.60
C ASN A 143 -15.00 14.66 -12.29
N GLU A 144 -15.35 13.52 -11.69
CA GLU A 144 -16.74 13.27 -11.26
C GLU A 144 -17.22 14.23 -10.18
N LEU A 145 -16.27 14.80 -9.43
CA LEU A 145 -16.51 15.83 -8.43
C LEU A 145 -16.49 17.24 -9.05
N GLU A 146 -16.25 17.36 -10.34
CA GLU A 146 -16.31 18.62 -11.07
C GLU A 146 -17.78 18.99 -11.33
N ASN A 147 -18.12 20.27 -11.17
CA ASN A 147 -19.46 20.84 -11.47
C ASN A 147 -20.60 20.47 -10.51
N ARG A 148 -20.33 19.81 -9.38
CA ARG A 148 -21.32 19.63 -8.30
C ARG A 148 -21.02 20.53 -7.10
N SER A 149 -22.05 20.84 -6.31
CA SER A 149 -21.86 21.48 -5.01
C SER A 149 -21.23 20.47 -4.06
N LEU A 150 -20.01 20.75 -3.60
CA LEU A 150 -19.23 19.85 -2.75
C LEU A 150 -19.28 20.31 -1.30
N ASN A 151 -19.46 19.35 -0.38
CA ASN A 151 -19.17 19.60 1.02
C ASN A 151 -17.65 19.63 1.27
N ARG A 152 -17.25 20.03 2.49
CA ARG A 152 -15.83 20.16 2.88
C ARG A 152 -15.02 18.88 2.70
N LEU A 153 -15.59 17.71 3.02
CA LEU A 153 -14.90 16.42 2.87
C LEU A 153 -14.71 16.08 1.39
N GLU A 154 -15.72 16.33 0.56
CA GLU A 154 -15.64 16.04 -0.87
C GLU A 154 -14.68 16.98 -1.61
N LYS A 155 -14.52 18.23 -1.15
CA LYS A 155 -13.47 19.14 -1.65
C LYS A 155 -12.06 18.61 -1.34
N ARG A 156 -11.85 18.10 -0.12
CA ARG A 156 -10.58 17.47 0.28
C ARG A 156 -10.31 16.20 -0.53
N ASP A 157 -11.32 15.36 -0.70
CA ASP A 157 -11.23 14.15 -1.52
C ASP A 157 -10.87 14.51 -2.97
N LYS A 158 -11.53 15.52 -3.56
CA LYS A 158 -11.21 16.01 -4.90
C LYS A 158 -9.77 16.47 -5.05
N TYR A 159 -9.26 17.24 -4.08
CA TYR A 159 -7.86 17.67 -4.08
C TYR A 159 -6.92 16.45 -4.06
N PHE A 160 -7.16 15.51 -3.16
CA PHE A 160 -6.37 14.27 -3.03
C PHE A 160 -6.36 13.46 -4.34
N LEU A 161 -7.52 13.30 -4.99
CA LEU A 161 -7.63 12.56 -6.25
C LEU A 161 -6.78 13.20 -7.35
N TYR A 162 -6.83 14.53 -7.51
CA TYR A 162 -5.97 15.20 -8.49
C TYR A 162 -4.49 15.16 -8.12
N GLU A 163 -4.15 15.30 -6.83
CA GLU A 163 -2.77 15.19 -6.35
C GLU A 163 -2.15 13.83 -6.71
N ARG A 164 -2.85 12.73 -6.40
CA ARG A 164 -2.40 11.37 -6.75
C ARG A 164 -2.35 11.15 -8.26
N GLY A 165 -3.29 11.74 -9.00
CA GLY A 165 -3.27 11.75 -10.46
C GLY A 165 -1.97 12.35 -11.04
N VAL A 166 -1.53 13.52 -10.54
CA VAL A 166 -0.26 14.17 -10.96
C VAL A 166 0.95 13.32 -10.59
N GLU A 167 0.99 12.84 -9.34
CA GLU A 167 2.12 12.07 -8.81
C GLU A 167 2.41 10.83 -9.68
N LEU A 168 1.34 10.16 -10.12
CA LEU A 168 1.44 8.89 -10.85
C LEU A 168 1.45 9.06 -12.37
N SER A 169 0.88 10.14 -12.90
CA SER A 169 0.79 10.41 -14.33
C SER A 169 0.95 11.90 -14.67
N PRO A 170 2.19 12.38 -14.90
CA PRO A 170 2.46 13.79 -15.23
C PRO A 170 2.04 14.21 -16.65
N LYS A 171 1.43 13.30 -17.44
CA LYS A 171 1.00 13.55 -18.83
C LYS A 171 -0.01 14.69 -18.95
N TYR A 172 -0.80 14.93 -17.92
CA TYR A 172 -1.89 15.90 -17.96
C TYR A 172 -1.46 17.24 -17.35
N LYS A 173 -0.94 18.14 -18.21
CA LYS A 173 -0.52 19.50 -17.80
C LYS A 173 -1.65 20.31 -17.15
N ASP A 174 -2.90 20.03 -17.50
CA ASP A 174 -4.08 20.68 -16.91
C ASP A 174 -4.41 20.20 -15.49
N ILE A 175 -3.97 19.00 -15.09
CA ILE A 175 -4.19 18.50 -13.72
C ILE A 175 -3.52 19.42 -12.70
N VAL A 176 -2.31 19.93 -12.98
CA VAL A 176 -1.61 20.84 -12.06
C VAL A 176 -2.48 22.08 -11.77
N SER A 177 -3.04 22.69 -12.83
CA SER A 177 -3.95 23.83 -12.70
C SER A 177 -5.25 23.46 -11.96
N ARG A 178 -5.84 22.30 -12.24
CA ARG A 178 -7.06 21.81 -11.56
C ARG A 178 -6.83 21.49 -10.09
N ARG A 179 -5.67 20.91 -9.75
CA ARG A 179 -5.21 20.65 -8.38
C ARG A 179 -5.05 21.97 -7.61
N GLU A 180 -4.41 22.97 -8.22
CA GLU A 180 -4.26 24.30 -7.62
C GLU A 180 -5.60 24.99 -7.39
N LYS A 181 -6.53 24.88 -8.34
CA LYS A 181 -7.91 25.36 -8.17
C LYS A 181 -8.63 24.66 -7.02
N ALA A 182 -8.52 23.33 -6.92
CA ALA A 182 -9.09 22.56 -5.82
C ALA A 182 -8.50 22.98 -4.46
N SER A 183 -7.17 23.17 -4.40
CA SER A 183 -6.45 23.67 -3.23
C SER A 183 -6.98 25.03 -2.74
N ASN A 184 -7.06 26.01 -3.65
CA ASN A 184 -7.53 27.37 -3.31
C ASN A 184 -8.98 27.40 -2.81
N SER A 185 -9.84 26.50 -3.31
CA SER A 185 -11.21 26.33 -2.81
C SER A 185 -11.28 25.76 -1.39
N GLN A 186 -10.29 24.97 -0.99
CA GLN A 186 -10.18 24.42 0.37
C GLN A 186 -9.61 25.47 1.35
N PHE A 187 -8.60 26.24 0.92
CA PHE A 187 -7.99 27.27 1.75
C PHE A 187 -8.94 28.42 2.09
N SER A 188 -9.79 28.86 1.14
CA SER A 188 -10.78 29.91 1.36
C SER A 188 -11.80 29.54 2.44
N GLU A 189 -12.28 28.29 2.49
CA GLU A 189 -13.17 27.83 3.57
C GLU A 189 -12.46 27.77 4.93
N ILE A 190 -11.19 27.37 4.98
CA ILE A 190 -10.42 27.37 6.23
C ILE A 190 -10.30 28.79 6.77
N GLN A 191 -9.99 29.77 5.90
CA GLN A 191 -9.91 31.17 6.26
C GLN A 191 -11.27 31.70 6.75
N GLU A 192 -12.37 31.35 6.09
CA GLU A 192 -13.72 31.75 6.50
C GLU A 192 -14.14 31.13 7.84
N LEU A 193 -13.76 29.87 8.08
CA LEU A 193 -14.04 29.16 9.34
C LEU A 193 -13.23 29.75 10.50
N VAL A 194 -11.97 30.12 10.26
CA VAL A 194 -11.14 30.84 11.23
C VAL A 194 -11.74 32.21 11.54
N LEU A 195 -12.19 32.95 10.52
CA LEU A 195 -12.84 34.25 10.73
C LEU A 195 -14.11 34.15 11.61
N ARG A 196 -14.92 33.10 11.42
CA ARG A 196 -16.14 32.85 12.21
C ARG A 196 -15.88 32.38 13.65
N ILE A 197 -14.69 31.90 13.96
CA ILE A 197 -14.28 31.49 15.31
C ILE A 197 -13.66 32.68 16.06
N VAL A 198 -13.06 33.62 15.33
CA VAL A 198 -12.34 34.78 15.89
C VAL A 198 -13.25 36.01 16.06
N LEU A 199 -14.40 36.07 15.39
CA LEU A 199 -15.43 37.11 15.52
C LEU A 199 -16.65 36.60 16.30
#